data_AF-A0A2V8FFT8-F1
#
_entry.id   AF-A0A2V8FFT8-F1
#
_cell.length_a   1.000
_cell.length_b   1.000
_cell.length_c   1.000
_cell.angle_alpha   90.00
_cell.angle_beta   90.00
_cell.angle_gamma   90.00
#
_symmetry.space_group_name_H-M   'P 1'
#
loop_
_entity.id
_entity.type
_entity.pdbx_description
1 polymer ?
#
loop_
_entity_poly.entity_id
_entity_poly.type
_entity_poly.pdbx_seq_one_letter_code
_entity_poly.pdbx_strand_id
1 'polypeptide(L)'
;MSSPRSLFVKLPGGGYALTRLEEGVRLEFRYVRREHHQLFAEVDVLCDWESIQKDDQGSLSCADLNLSSQPARLGRAKYCAERSRSKPETFDWIGLFDDGCRKVIQAERETAEGLVLDDAPDDGPPQDLDVYGLSLPLDGSSYLVADGDKLKSLIVLLALGEMAKRGLSVALLDWEWTAARHKARKRKLFGTERLDTLRYMRCRNPITHELDHIRRFCDEHAVQYVGIDSVGAAVDGKLVDDDVARAFNRALDQLPPALVVAHVPKNGPARDPGSAVVKPFGSTFFANYARMVWSVTKQATAEAHVVAVVINSEKQNDGARVKPVGLEFTFTPDQIHLRRVDPATVETFADRLPLQARLTHLLKAGPLTLAAMATALDAKVDSVTKSVQRGKGKVFTKVLGPDGIDRWALLERRIA
;
A
#
# COMPACT_ATOMS: atom_id res chain seq x y z
N MET A 1 51.07 1.18 -12.76
CA MET A 1 50.23 1.71 -11.65
C MET A 1 48.99 0.86 -11.59
N SER A 2 48.74 0.18 -10.47
CA SER A 2 47.51 -0.59 -10.27
C SER A 2 46.33 0.39 -10.35
N SER A 3 45.29 0.08 -11.12
CA SER A 3 44.07 0.91 -11.13
C SER A 3 43.52 1.00 -9.70
N PRO A 4 43.14 2.21 -9.23
CA PRO A 4 42.63 2.38 -7.88
C PRO A 4 41.38 1.52 -7.68
N ARG A 5 41.32 0.82 -6.55
CA ARG A 5 40.26 -0.13 -6.26
C ARG A 5 38.95 0.61 -6.00
N SER A 6 38.13 0.77 -7.04
CA SER A 6 36.78 1.32 -6.90
C SER A 6 35.73 0.25 -6.74
N LEU A 7 34.75 0.54 -5.89
CA LEU A 7 33.53 -0.23 -5.72
C LEU A 7 32.34 0.56 -6.27
N PHE A 8 31.61 -0.03 -7.23
CA PHE A 8 30.36 0.51 -7.73
C PHE A 8 29.21 -0.41 -7.33
N VAL A 9 28.21 0.12 -6.62
CA VAL A 9 27.10 -0.66 -6.09
C VAL A 9 25.77 0.06 -6.34
N LYS A 10 24.72 -0.72 -6.55
CA LYS A 10 23.34 -0.22 -6.47
C LYS A 10 22.97 -0.04 -5.00
N LEU A 11 22.35 1.09 -4.67
CA LEU A 11 21.97 1.40 -3.30
C LEU A 11 20.56 0.89 -3.00
N PRO A 12 20.29 0.46 -1.75
CA PRO A 12 18.93 0.26 -1.26
C PRO A 12 18.05 1.48 -1.55
N GLY A 13 16.80 1.22 -1.95
CA GLY A 13 15.77 2.18 -2.39
C GLY A 13 16.13 3.05 -3.57
N GLY A 14 17.14 2.64 -4.33
CA GLY A 14 17.46 3.20 -5.63
C GLY A 14 18.61 4.19 -5.61
N GLY A 15 19.20 4.36 -6.80
CA GLY A 15 20.45 5.07 -6.97
C GLY A 15 21.68 4.15 -6.89
N TYR A 16 22.85 4.78 -6.88
CA TYR A 16 24.13 4.11 -7.03
C TYR A 16 25.20 4.79 -6.17
N ALA A 17 26.20 4.05 -5.73
CA ALA A 17 27.40 4.63 -5.13
C ALA A 17 28.65 4.19 -5.89
N LEU A 18 29.55 5.15 -6.13
CA LEU A 18 30.92 4.88 -6.54
C LEU A 18 31.85 5.27 -5.40
N THR A 19 32.57 4.29 -4.85
CA THR A 19 33.54 4.51 -3.76
C THR A 19 34.96 4.26 -4.26
N ARG A 20 35.86 5.22 -4.03
CA ARG A 20 37.31 5.11 -4.15
C ARG A 20 37.86 4.77 -2.77
N LEU A 21 38.10 3.47 -2.52
CA LEU A 21 38.32 2.95 -1.17
C LEU A 21 39.65 3.43 -0.56
N GLU A 22 40.71 3.50 -1.36
CA GLU A 22 42.04 3.90 -0.89
C GLU A 22 42.12 5.40 -0.64
N GLU A 23 41.31 6.16 -1.37
CA GLU A 23 41.27 7.61 -1.32
C GLU A 23 40.17 8.14 -0.40
N GLY A 24 39.32 7.27 0.18
CA GLY A 24 38.34 7.70 1.18
C GLY A 24 37.23 8.61 0.65
N VAL A 25 36.94 8.55 -0.65
CA VAL A 25 35.92 9.37 -1.31
C VAL A 25 34.80 8.50 -1.89
N ARG A 26 33.56 8.91 -1.66
CA ARG A 26 32.35 8.24 -2.16
C ARG A 26 31.41 9.25 -2.81
N LEU A 27 30.99 8.94 -4.04
CA LEU A 27 29.90 9.62 -4.72
C LEU A 27 28.63 8.78 -4.54
N GLU A 28 27.59 9.35 -3.96
CA GLU A 28 26.24 8.77 -3.96
C GLU A 28 25.35 9.51 -4.94
N PHE A 29 24.79 8.77 -5.89
CA PHE A 29 23.83 9.25 -6.88
C PHE A 29 22.44 8.80 -6.45
N ARG A 30 21.66 9.72 -5.89
CA ARG A 30 20.27 9.51 -5.44
C ARG A 30 19.32 10.27 -6.35
N TYR A 31 18.02 9.98 -6.26
CA TYR A 31 16.99 10.59 -7.11
C TYR A 31 17.33 10.57 -8.61
N VAL A 32 17.82 9.41 -9.09
CA VAL A 32 18.16 9.22 -10.50
C VAL A 32 16.87 9.29 -11.31
N ARG A 33 16.81 10.25 -12.24
CA ARG A 33 15.59 10.55 -12.99
C ARG A 33 15.90 11.06 -14.38
N ARG A 34 14.92 10.93 -15.28
CA ARG A 34 14.99 11.52 -16.62
C ARG A 34 14.13 12.76 -16.72
N GLU A 35 14.75 13.87 -17.09
CA GLU A 35 14.06 15.11 -17.46
C GLU A 35 14.47 15.47 -18.89
N HIS A 36 13.50 15.69 -19.78
CA HIS A 36 13.76 16.04 -21.19
C HIS A 36 14.84 15.16 -21.86
N HIS A 37 14.75 13.83 -21.67
CA HIS A 37 15.68 12.80 -22.16
C HIS A 37 17.10 12.81 -21.56
N GLN A 38 17.41 13.74 -20.67
CA GLN A 38 18.67 13.79 -19.94
C GLN A 38 18.52 13.12 -18.58
N LEU A 39 19.58 12.46 -18.13
CA LEU A 39 19.64 11.82 -16.81
C LEU A 39 20.17 12.81 -15.77
N PHE A 40 19.44 12.96 -14.68
CA PHE A 40 19.76 13.77 -13.50
C PHE A 40 19.81 12.90 -12.26
N ALA A 41 20.55 13.36 -11.24
CA ALA A 41 20.56 12.78 -9.91
C ALA A 41 20.97 13.84 -8.87
N GLU A 42 20.49 13.71 -7.64
CA GLU A 42 21.10 14.35 -6.48
C GLU A 42 22.43 13.63 -6.19
N VAL A 43 23.54 14.37 -6.18
CA VAL A 43 24.88 13.81 -5.97
C VAL A 43 25.48 14.32 -4.68
N ASP A 44 25.56 13.42 -3.71
CA ASP A 44 26.25 13.62 -2.45
C ASP A 44 27.69 13.11 -2.54
N VAL A 45 28.62 13.91 -2.01
CA VAL A 45 30.06 13.68 -2.08
C VAL A 45 30.57 13.50 -0.66
N LEU A 46 30.72 12.25 -0.23
CA LEU A 46 31.23 11.89 1.07
C LEU A 46 32.75 11.77 1.01
N CYS A 47 33.44 12.32 2.01
CA CYS A 47 34.89 12.30 2.07
C CYS A 47 35.37 12.12 3.52
N ASP A 48 36.31 11.21 3.77
CA ASP A 48 36.81 10.90 5.11
C ASP A 48 38.05 11.70 5.54
N TRP A 49 38.59 12.58 4.69
CA TRP A 49 39.82 13.34 4.98
C TRP A 49 39.69 14.26 6.20
N GLU A 50 40.54 14.10 7.22
CA GLU A 50 40.44 14.87 8.47
C GLU A 50 40.63 16.40 8.29
N SER A 51 41.32 16.81 7.22
CA SER A 51 41.79 18.20 7.02
C SER A 51 40.81 19.13 6.29
N ILE A 52 39.61 18.64 5.92
CA ILE A 52 38.63 19.42 5.15
C ILE A 52 37.36 19.69 5.98
N GLN A 53 36.75 20.85 5.75
CA GLN A 53 35.45 21.17 6.36
C GLN A 53 34.35 20.35 5.67
N LYS A 54 33.57 19.66 6.49
CA LYS A 54 32.44 18.81 6.11
C LYS A 54 31.27 19.13 7.03
N ASP A 55 30.07 18.69 6.66
CA ASP A 55 28.98 18.65 7.63
C ASP A 55 29.14 17.49 8.63
N ASP A 56 28.22 17.42 9.59
CA ASP A 56 28.19 16.39 10.64
C ASP A 56 28.04 14.95 10.08
N GLN A 57 27.68 14.80 8.80
CA GLN A 57 27.51 13.51 8.11
C GLN A 57 28.71 13.17 7.22
N GLY A 58 29.74 14.00 7.17
CA GLY A 58 30.93 13.80 6.33
C GLY A 58 30.74 14.18 4.86
N SER A 59 29.66 14.89 4.53
CA SER A 59 29.44 15.41 3.17
C SER A 59 30.30 16.64 2.91
N LEU A 60 31.03 16.59 1.80
CA LEU A 60 31.74 17.71 1.21
C LEU A 60 30.79 18.60 0.39
N SER A 61 29.81 18.01 -0.28
CA SER A 61 28.81 18.71 -1.08
C SER A 61 27.67 17.80 -1.51
N CYS A 62 26.44 18.30 -1.44
CA CYS A 62 25.23 17.66 -1.97
C CYS A 62 24.44 18.64 -2.86
N ALA A 63 24.06 18.23 -4.07
CA ALA A 63 23.24 19.00 -5.01
C ALA A 63 22.77 18.15 -6.20
N ASP A 64 21.72 18.61 -6.87
CA ASP A 64 21.28 18.08 -8.16
C ASP A 64 22.34 18.28 -9.26
N LEU A 65 22.55 17.23 -10.05
CA LEU A 65 23.50 17.19 -11.16
C LEU A 65 22.87 16.57 -12.40
N ASN A 66 22.98 17.28 -13.54
CA ASN A 66 22.71 16.70 -14.85
C ASN A 66 23.84 15.75 -15.21
N LEU A 67 23.63 14.46 -14.97
CA LEU A 67 24.60 13.40 -15.28
C LEU A 67 24.89 13.33 -16.77
N SER A 68 24.02 13.80 -17.65
CA SER A 68 24.25 13.76 -19.11
C SER A 68 25.09 14.92 -19.64
N SER A 69 25.26 15.99 -18.85
CA SER A 69 25.94 17.22 -19.26
C SER A 69 27.41 17.22 -18.85
N GLN A 70 28.32 17.13 -19.82
CA GLN A 70 29.77 17.21 -19.57
C GLN A 70 30.18 18.52 -18.85
N PRO A 71 29.67 19.71 -19.24
CA PRO A 71 29.96 20.95 -18.50
C PRO A 71 29.50 20.90 -17.03
N ALA A 72 28.34 20.30 -16.74
CA ALA A 72 27.83 20.18 -15.38
C ALA A 72 28.74 19.26 -14.53
N ARG A 73 29.16 18.11 -15.07
CA ARG A 73 30.12 17.20 -14.42
C ARG A 73 31.43 17.91 -14.09
N LEU A 74 31.98 18.66 -15.05
CA LEU A 74 33.22 19.41 -14.87
C LEU A 74 33.08 20.51 -13.80
N GLY A 75 31.97 21.24 -13.82
CA GLY A 75 31.69 22.27 -12.82
C GLY A 75 31.62 21.70 -11.40
N ARG A 76 30.94 20.55 -11.24
CA ARG A 76 30.83 19.85 -9.95
C ARG A 76 32.19 19.34 -9.46
N ALA A 77 32.99 18.74 -10.34
CA ALA A 77 34.33 18.27 -10.01
C ALA A 77 35.25 19.41 -9.55
N LYS A 78 35.24 20.55 -10.25
CA LYS A 78 36.02 21.74 -9.88
C LYS A 78 35.59 22.30 -8.51
N TYR A 79 34.30 22.34 -8.24
CA TYR A 79 33.77 22.78 -6.95
C TYR A 79 34.26 21.88 -5.80
N CYS A 80 34.25 20.56 -5.97
CA CYS A 80 34.76 19.62 -4.97
C CYS A 80 36.29 19.76 -4.78
N ALA A 81 37.05 19.99 -5.86
CA ALA A 81 38.48 20.23 -5.79
C ALA A 81 38.81 21.48 -4.97
N GLU A 82 38.06 22.57 -5.20
CA GLU A 82 38.21 23.81 -4.44
C GLU A 82 37.86 23.63 -2.97
N ARG A 83 36.71 23.00 -2.66
CA ARG A 83 36.27 22.76 -1.28
C ARG A 83 37.22 21.87 -0.50
N SER A 84 37.76 20.84 -1.13
CA SER A 84 38.71 19.92 -0.50
C SER A 84 40.15 20.43 -0.53
N ARG A 85 40.42 21.55 -1.20
CA ARG A 85 41.76 22.12 -1.43
C ARG A 85 42.74 21.12 -2.06
N SER A 86 42.21 20.13 -2.78
CA SER A 86 43.02 19.13 -3.48
C SER A 86 43.54 19.67 -4.79
N LYS A 87 44.74 19.24 -5.19
CA LYS A 87 45.28 19.50 -6.54
C LYS A 87 45.04 18.29 -7.46
N PRO A 88 44.99 18.48 -8.79
CA PRO A 88 44.77 17.38 -9.73
C PRO A 88 45.79 16.24 -9.60
N GLU A 89 47.02 16.55 -9.19
CA GLU A 89 48.08 15.54 -8.98
C GLU A 89 47.86 14.71 -7.71
N THR A 90 47.10 15.25 -6.74
CA THR A 90 46.77 14.57 -5.47
C THR A 90 45.48 13.78 -5.55
N PHE A 91 44.48 14.28 -6.30
CA PHE A 91 43.21 13.60 -6.47
C PHE A 91 42.48 14.09 -7.73
N ASP A 92 42.11 13.15 -8.60
CA ASP A 92 41.43 13.44 -9.85
C ASP A 92 39.89 13.47 -9.67
N TRP A 93 39.37 14.62 -9.23
CA TRP A 93 37.93 14.85 -9.15
C TRP A 93 37.24 14.73 -10.52
N ILE A 94 37.90 15.13 -11.60
CA ILE A 94 37.29 15.12 -12.94
C ILE A 94 37.07 13.68 -13.38
N GLY A 95 38.10 12.84 -13.28
CA GLY A 95 38.02 11.42 -13.57
C GLY A 95 37.02 10.69 -12.67
N LEU A 96 36.94 11.04 -11.37
CA LEU A 96 35.96 10.45 -10.47
C LEU A 96 34.52 10.74 -10.90
N PHE A 97 34.18 12.01 -11.16
CA PHE A 97 32.82 12.39 -11.57
C PHE A 97 32.47 11.81 -12.94
N ASP A 98 33.40 11.78 -13.90
CA ASP A 98 33.12 11.20 -15.20
C ASP A 98 32.89 9.68 -15.12
N ASP A 99 33.73 8.95 -14.38
CA ASP A 99 33.57 7.50 -14.14
C ASP A 99 32.23 7.20 -13.44
N GLY A 100 31.92 7.93 -12.38
CA GLY A 100 30.67 7.78 -11.63
C GLY A 100 29.44 8.04 -12.49
N CYS A 101 29.38 9.17 -13.20
CA CYS A 101 28.25 9.51 -14.06
C CYS A 101 28.07 8.49 -15.19
N ARG A 102 29.17 8.03 -15.81
CA ARG A 102 29.10 7.03 -16.90
C ARG A 102 28.61 5.67 -16.41
N LYS A 103 29.08 5.20 -15.26
CA LYS A 103 28.61 3.93 -14.66
C LYS A 103 27.12 3.99 -14.33
N VAL A 104 26.63 5.10 -13.79
CA VAL A 104 25.19 5.29 -13.54
C VAL A 104 24.39 5.27 -14.85
N ILE A 105 24.84 6.02 -15.88
CA ILE A 105 24.16 6.04 -17.18
C ILE A 105 24.12 4.64 -17.81
N GLN A 106 25.19 3.87 -17.69
CA GLN A 106 25.27 2.51 -18.22
C GLN A 106 24.34 1.56 -17.45
N ALA A 107 24.37 1.60 -16.12
CA ALA A 107 23.51 0.77 -15.27
C ALA A 107 22.01 1.02 -15.56
N GLU A 108 21.61 2.28 -15.73
CA GLU A 108 20.23 2.64 -16.10
C GLU A 108 19.81 2.15 -17.50
N ARG A 109 20.76 1.83 -18.38
CA ARG A 109 20.47 1.21 -19.69
C ARG A 109 20.34 -0.31 -19.58
N GLU A 110 21.14 -0.94 -18.74
CA GLU A 110 21.19 -2.39 -18.56
C GLU A 110 20.02 -2.94 -17.73
N THR A 111 19.44 -2.15 -16.82
CA THR A 111 18.28 -2.56 -15.99
C THR A 111 17.00 -2.89 -16.77
N ALA A 112 17.01 -2.77 -18.10
CA ALA A 112 15.86 -3.00 -18.96
C ALA A 112 16.04 -4.18 -19.95
N GLU A 113 16.97 -5.10 -19.69
CA GLU A 113 17.05 -6.33 -20.49
C GLU A 113 15.73 -7.09 -20.39
N GLY A 114 15.01 -7.15 -21.52
CA GLY A 114 13.79 -7.92 -21.61
C GLY A 114 14.11 -9.40 -21.50
N LEU A 115 13.36 -10.10 -20.65
CA LEU A 115 13.41 -11.57 -20.54
C LEU A 115 12.24 -12.18 -21.32
N VAL A 116 12.41 -13.42 -21.78
CA VAL A 116 11.28 -14.23 -22.25
C VAL A 116 10.41 -14.54 -21.05
N LEU A 117 9.10 -14.32 -21.14
CA LEU A 117 8.20 -14.45 -19.99
C LEU A 117 8.26 -15.83 -19.33
N ASP A 118 8.46 -16.90 -20.10
CA ASP A 118 8.62 -18.27 -19.59
C ASP A 118 9.97 -18.50 -18.87
N ASP A 119 10.95 -17.61 -19.05
CA ASP A 119 12.23 -17.61 -18.34
C ASP A 119 12.20 -16.72 -17.08
N ALA A 120 11.04 -16.11 -16.76
CA ALA A 120 10.88 -15.34 -15.53
C ALA A 120 11.13 -16.25 -14.32
N PRO A 121 11.79 -15.75 -13.27
CA PRO A 121 11.97 -16.52 -12.05
C PRO A 121 10.60 -16.93 -11.49
N ASP A 122 10.50 -18.19 -11.04
CA ASP A 122 9.36 -18.65 -10.25
C ASP A 122 9.40 -17.97 -8.87
N ASP A 123 8.82 -16.77 -8.77
CA ASP A 123 8.75 -15.99 -7.53
C ASP A 123 7.77 -16.59 -6.48
N GLY A 124 7.21 -17.76 -6.79
CA GLY A 124 6.15 -18.41 -6.02
C GLY A 124 4.78 -17.76 -6.23
N PRO A 125 3.72 -18.27 -5.58
CA PRO A 125 2.42 -17.61 -5.61
C PRO A 125 2.52 -16.21 -4.97
N PRO A 126 1.74 -15.23 -5.44
CA PRO A 126 1.75 -13.88 -4.87
C PRO A 126 1.61 -13.93 -3.35
N GLN A 127 2.53 -13.24 -2.68
CA GLN A 127 2.63 -13.23 -1.23
C GLN A 127 1.64 -12.21 -0.67
N ASP A 128 0.35 -12.54 -0.71
CA ASP A 128 -0.65 -11.79 0.02
C ASP A 128 -0.54 -12.09 1.53
N LEU A 129 -0.49 -11.06 2.37
CA LEU A 129 -0.54 -11.22 3.80
C LEU A 129 -1.98 -11.13 4.32
N ASP A 130 -2.49 -12.18 4.96
CA ASP A 130 -3.78 -12.13 5.64
C ASP A 130 -3.68 -11.39 6.99
N VAL A 131 -4.44 -10.31 7.14
CA VAL A 131 -4.66 -9.64 8.43
C VAL A 131 -6.14 -9.63 8.77
N TYR A 132 -6.56 -10.58 9.60
CA TYR A 132 -7.97 -10.77 10.00
C TYR A 132 -8.93 -10.99 8.81
N GLY A 133 -8.48 -11.68 7.75
CA GLY A 133 -9.24 -11.87 6.51
C GLY A 133 -9.01 -10.79 5.45
N LEU A 134 -8.30 -9.71 5.78
CA LEU A 134 -7.86 -8.72 4.80
C LEU A 134 -6.63 -9.28 4.10
N SER A 135 -6.79 -9.71 2.84
CA SER A 135 -5.66 -9.99 1.96
C SER A 135 -4.94 -8.66 1.68
N LEU A 136 -3.62 -8.62 1.82
CA LEU A 136 -2.81 -7.42 1.59
C LEU A 136 -1.62 -7.81 0.70
N PRO A 137 -1.61 -7.42 -0.58
CA PRO A 137 -0.54 -7.76 -1.51
C PRO A 137 0.79 -7.17 -1.08
N LEU A 138 1.83 -7.99 -1.00
CA LEU A 138 3.20 -7.57 -0.68
C LEU A 138 4.04 -7.24 -1.94
N ASP A 139 3.38 -7.09 -3.09
CA ASP A 139 4.00 -6.75 -4.38
C ASP A 139 3.36 -5.51 -5.05
N GLY A 140 2.40 -4.87 -4.38
CA GLY A 140 1.74 -3.69 -4.92
C GLY A 140 0.76 -3.03 -3.96
N SER A 141 0.15 -1.95 -4.45
CA SER A 141 -0.64 -1.07 -3.60
C SER A 141 -2.11 -1.42 -3.54
N SER A 142 -2.68 -1.26 -2.35
CA SER A 142 -4.09 -1.46 -2.04
C SER A 142 -4.71 -0.19 -1.49
N TYR A 143 -6.03 -0.04 -1.69
CA TYR A 143 -6.79 1.09 -1.15
C TYR A 143 -7.80 0.61 -0.11
N LEU A 144 -7.92 1.36 0.99
CA LEU A 144 -8.99 1.24 1.98
C LEU A 144 -9.89 2.48 1.89
N VAL A 145 -11.10 2.28 1.35
CA VAL A 145 -12.02 3.37 1.01
C VAL A 145 -13.24 3.38 1.91
N ALA A 146 -13.56 4.55 2.47
CA ALA A 146 -14.80 4.79 3.21
C ALA A 146 -15.00 6.27 3.47
N ASP A 147 -16.21 6.64 3.88
CA ASP A 147 -16.47 8.00 4.35
C ASP A 147 -15.70 8.31 5.66
N GLY A 148 -15.77 9.56 6.13
CA GLY A 148 -15.27 9.97 7.44
C GLY A 148 -15.87 9.13 8.58
N ASP A 149 -15.12 8.99 9.67
CA ASP A 149 -15.55 8.27 10.89
C ASP A 149 -15.86 6.75 10.70
N LYS A 150 -15.19 6.09 9.75
CA LYS A 150 -15.35 4.65 9.46
C LYS A 150 -14.13 3.80 9.85
N LEU A 151 -13.34 4.24 10.83
CA LEU A 151 -12.17 3.53 11.39
C LEU A 151 -11.00 3.27 10.41
N LYS A 152 -10.96 3.87 9.21
CA LYS A 152 -9.90 3.63 8.19
C LYS A 152 -8.48 3.68 8.76
N SER A 153 -8.11 4.79 9.40
CA SER A 153 -6.81 5.00 10.03
C SER A 153 -6.50 3.98 11.14
N LEU A 154 -7.53 3.50 11.85
CA LEU A 154 -7.37 2.47 12.88
C LEU A 154 -7.12 1.10 12.26
N ILE A 155 -7.80 0.78 11.16
CA ILE A 155 -7.62 -0.46 10.39
C ILE A 155 -6.23 -0.50 9.75
N VAL A 156 -5.73 0.61 9.20
CA VAL A 156 -4.35 0.68 8.70
C VAL A 156 -3.34 0.46 9.83
N LEU A 157 -3.51 1.12 10.98
CA LEU A 157 -2.63 0.91 12.13
C LEU A 157 -2.69 -0.53 12.65
N LEU A 158 -3.88 -1.15 12.63
CA LEU A 158 -4.06 -2.56 12.97
C LEU A 158 -3.28 -3.46 11.99
N ALA A 159 -3.41 -3.23 10.68
CA ALA A 159 -2.70 -3.99 9.65
C ALA A 159 -1.18 -3.93 9.83
N LEU A 160 -0.64 -2.71 9.95
CA LEU A 160 0.80 -2.50 10.15
C LEU A 160 1.28 -3.10 11.48
N GLY A 161 0.49 -2.97 12.56
CA GLY A 161 0.87 -3.53 13.85
C GLY A 161 0.92 -5.06 13.86
N GLU A 162 -0.01 -5.73 13.17
CA GLU A 162 0.04 -7.19 13.02
C GLU A 162 1.18 -7.64 12.10
N MET A 163 1.46 -6.91 11.02
CA MET A 163 2.66 -7.13 10.18
C MET A 163 3.94 -7.04 11.02
N ALA A 164 4.07 -5.98 11.82
CA ALA A 164 5.22 -5.76 12.68
C ALA A 164 5.40 -6.87 13.71
N LYS A 165 4.31 -7.37 14.31
CA LYS A 165 4.34 -8.52 15.23
C LYS A 165 4.79 -9.82 14.55
N ARG A 166 4.60 -9.94 13.23
CA ARG A 166 5.09 -11.06 12.42
C ARG A 166 6.53 -10.85 11.91
N GLY A 167 7.19 -9.77 12.34
CA GLY A 167 8.60 -9.48 12.03
C GLY A 167 8.81 -8.64 10.76
N LEU A 168 7.77 -8.21 10.07
CA LEU A 168 7.92 -7.33 8.90
C LEU A 168 8.23 -5.91 9.36
N SER A 169 9.24 -5.28 8.76
CA SER A 169 9.48 -3.86 8.96
C SER A 169 8.46 -3.05 8.15
N VAL A 170 7.72 -2.17 8.81
CA VAL A 170 6.62 -1.41 8.22
C VAL A 170 6.64 0.04 8.67
N ALA A 171 6.05 0.93 7.87
CA ALA A 171 5.94 2.34 8.21
C ALA A 171 4.52 2.88 8.07
N LEU A 172 4.10 3.71 9.02
CA LEU A 172 2.95 4.59 8.85
C LEU A 172 3.41 5.98 8.39
N LEU A 173 3.08 6.33 7.16
CA LEU A 173 3.28 7.65 6.56
C LEU A 173 2.03 8.49 6.78
N ASP A 174 2.14 9.52 7.62
CA ASP A 174 0.99 10.25 8.17
C ASP A 174 0.99 11.73 7.75
N TRP A 175 -0.02 12.12 6.97
CA TRP A 175 -0.35 13.50 6.62
C TRP A 175 -1.49 14.08 7.47
N GLU A 176 -2.29 13.24 8.12
CA GLU A 176 -3.56 13.64 8.73
C GLU A 176 -3.44 13.96 10.22
N TRP A 177 -2.50 13.33 10.94
CA TRP A 177 -2.50 13.37 12.40
C TRP A 177 -1.15 13.54 13.11
N THR A 178 -0.93 12.86 14.24
CA THR A 178 0.29 12.99 15.03
C THR A 178 0.76 11.67 15.62
N ALA A 179 2.09 11.53 15.74
CA ALA A 179 2.76 10.40 16.35
C ALA A 179 2.17 10.03 17.73
N ALA A 180 1.91 11.03 18.58
CA ALA A 180 1.41 10.82 19.94
C ALA A 180 0.03 10.12 19.94
N ARG A 181 -0.86 10.52 19.02
CA ARG A 181 -2.20 9.94 18.94
C ARG A 181 -2.17 8.53 18.32
N HIS A 182 -1.32 8.28 17.33
CA HIS A 182 -1.09 6.93 16.82
C HIS A 182 -0.45 6.01 17.86
N LYS A 183 0.53 6.50 18.63
CA LYS A 183 1.13 5.76 19.76
C LYS A 183 0.09 5.37 20.80
N ALA A 184 -0.83 6.28 21.14
CA ALA A 184 -1.93 5.96 22.06
C ALA A 184 -2.82 4.85 21.50
N ARG A 185 -3.23 4.92 20.23
CA ARG A 185 -4.02 3.85 19.57
C ARG A 185 -3.26 2.53 19.50
N LYS A 186 -1.97 2.55 19.13
CA LYS A 186 -1.09 1.38 19.11
C LYS A 186 -1.09 0.70 20.47
N ARG A 187 -0.94 1.48 21.55
CA ARG A 187 -0.93 0.94 22.92
C ARG A 187 -2.24 0.28 23.30
N LYS A 188 -3.38 0.85 22.88
CA LYS A 188 -4.69 0.24 23.12
C LYS A 188 -4.91 -1.03 22.30
N LEU A 189 -4.37 -1.12 21.08
CA LEU A 189 -4.50 -2.30 20.21
C LEU A 189 -3.54 -3.44 20.59
N PHE A 190 -2.29 -3.11 20.93
CA PHE A 190 -1.18 -4.07 21.01
C PHE A 190 -0.41 -4.02 22.34
N GLY A 191 -0.89 -3.26 23.32
CA GLY A 191 -0.18 -3.06 24.58
C GLY A 191 1.04 -2.13 24.48
N THR A 192 1.75 -2.01 25.61
CA THR A 192 2.86 -1.08 25.81
C THR A 192 4.20 -1.56 25.25
N GLU A 193 4.27 -2.83 24.83
CA GLU A 193 5.46 -3.43 24.24
C GLU A 193 5.96 -2.59 23.06
N ARG A 194 7.28 -2.51 22.90
CA ARG A 194 7.88 -1.79 21.79
C ARG A 194 7.87 -2.69 20.55
N LEU A 195 7.28 -2.19 19.46
CA LEU A 195 7.37 -2.83 18.14
C LEU A 195 8.42 -2.08 17.34
N ASP A 196 9.67 -2.56 17.38
CA ASP A 196 10.79 -1.92 16.68
C ASP A 196 10.68 -1.98 15.16
N THR A 197 9.82 -2.84 14.62
CA THR A 197 9.55 -2.92 13.19
C THR A 197 8.37 -2.04 12.75
N LEU A 198 7.67 -1.37 13.67
CA LEU A 198 6.60 -0.42 13.35
C LEU A 198 7.10 1.02 13.43
N ARG A 199 7.44 1.60 12.29
CA ARG A 199 7.95 2.96 12.16
C ARG A 199 6.85 3.97 11.85
N TYR A 200 7.11 5.24 12.16
CA TYR A 200 6.20 6.36 11.90
C TYR A 200 6.98 7.50 11.25
N MET A 201 6.43 8.08 10.20
CA MET A 201 6.94 9.30 9.57
C MET A 201 5.81 10.31 9.44
N ARG A 202 6.03 11.53 9.93
CA ARG A 202 5.12 12.65 9.69
C ARG A 202 5.48 13.26 8.34
N CYS A 203 4.52 13.29 7.42
CA CYS A 203 4.67 13.90 6.11
C CYS A 203 3.89 15.22 6.06
N ARG A 204 4.44 16.23 5.37
CA ARG A 204 3.84 17.58 5.35
C ARG A 204 3.55 18.09 3.95
N ASN A 205 4.39 17.74 2.99
CA ASN A 205 4.25 18.10 1.58
C ASN A 205 3.69 16.91 0.81
N PRO A 206 3.14 17.13 -0.40
CA PRO A 206 2.71 16.05 -1.27
C PRO A 206 3.78 14.97 -1.45
N ILE A 207 3.34 13.73 -1.64
CA ILE A 207 4.24 12.57 -1.78
C ILE A 207 5.23 12.73 -2.94
N THR A 208 4.83 13.42 -4.00
CA THR A 208 5.69 13.73 -5.15
C THR A 208 6.88 14.62 -4.78
N HIS A 209 6.76 15.41 -3.69
CA HIS A 209 7.82 16.29 -3.20
C HIS A 209 8.64 15.64 -2.08
N GLU A 210 8.06 14.70 -1.32
CA GLU A 210 8.76 14.00 -0.23
C GLU A 210 9.27 12.61 -0.61
N LEU A 211 9.08 12.18 -1.87
CA LEU A 211 9.32 10.81 -2.32
C LEU A 211 10.69 10.29 -1.89
N ASP A 212 11.77 11.04 -2.13
CA ASP A 212 13.12 10.56 -1.80
C ASP A 212 13.38 10.52 -0.30
N HIS A 213 12.81 11.46 0.46
CA HIS A 213 12.90 11.43 1.91
C HIS A 213 12.21 10.18 2.46
N ILE A 214 11.03 9.84 1.93
CA ILE A 214 10.30 8.62 2.29
C ILE A 214 11.07 7.37 1.86
N ARG A 215 11.67 7.36 0.66
CA ARG A 215 12.51 6.23 0.18
C ARG A 215 13.71 6.00 1.08
N ARG A 216 14.49 7.05 1.37
CA ARG A 216 15.64 6.97 2.28
C ARG A 216 15.23 6.45 3.66
N PHE A 217 14.11 6.94 4.19
CA PHE A 217 13.55 6.44 5.45
C PHE A 217 13.17 4.96 5.37
N CYS A 218 12.57 4.53 4.26
CA CYS A 218 12.25 3.12 4.05
C CYS A 218 13.52 2.27 3.99
N ASP A 219 14.56 2.73 3.30
CA ASP A 219 15.82 2.00 3.16
C ASP A 219 16.57 1.86 4.48
N GLU A 220 16.74 2.98 5.19
CA GLU A 220 17.43 3.05 6.46
C GLU A 220 16.81 2.10 7.49
N HIS A 221 15.49 1.90 7.40
CA HIS A 221 14.74 1.06 8.31
C HIS A 221 14.29 -0.27 7.68
N ALA A 222 14.80 -0.60 6.49
CA ALA A 222 14.45 -1.80 5.73
C ALA A 222 12.93 -2.05 5.64
N VAL A 223 12.14 -0.98 5.47
CA VAL A 223 10.67 -1.01 5.41
C VAL A 223 10.22 -1.81 4.20
N GLN A 224 9.36 -2.79 4.44
CA GLN A 224 8.82 -3.73 3.47
C GLN A 224 7.36 -3.42 3.11
N TYR A 225 6.66 -2.62 3.92
CA TYR A 225 5.27 -2.24 3.68
C TYR A 225 4.96 -0.86 4.29
N VAL A 226 4.14 -0.07 3.60
CA VAL A 226 3.73 1.26 4.10
C VAL A 226 2.22 1.41 4.24
N GLY A 227 1.77 2.11 5.27
CA GLY A 227 0.41 2.64 5.34
C GLY A 227 0.42 4.13 5.05
N ILE A 228 -0.48 4.61 4.19
CA ILE A 228 -0.59 6.03 3.85
C ILE A 228 -1.92 6.58 4.37
N ASP A 229 -1.85 7.54 5.28
CA ASP A 229 -3.01 8.23 5.85
C ASP A 229 -2.89 9.75 5.61
N SER A 230 -3.49 10.32 4.56
CA SER A 230 -4.34 9.70 3.53
C SER A 230 -3.99 10.24 2.14
N VAL A 231 -4.47 9.58 1.07
CA VAL A 231 -4.26 10.07 -0.31
C VAL A 231 -4.76 11.51 -0.50
N GLY A 232 -5.82 11.90 0.21
CA GLY A 232 -6.41 13.23 0.06
C GLY A 232 -5.48 14.36 0.45
N ALA A 233 -4.61 14.12 1.44
CA ALA A 233 -3.62 15.08 1.92
C ALA A 233 -2.23 14.88 1.29
N ALA A 234 -1.99 13.73 0.66
CA ALA A 234 -0.70 13.36 0.09
C ALA A 234 -0.52 13.75 -1.38
N VAL A 235 -1.57 14.21 -2.07
CA VAL A 235 -1.49 14.62 -3.49
C VAL A 235 -1.15 16.10 -3.65
N ASP A 236 -0.52 16.44 -4.77
CA ASP A 236 -0.36 17.82 -5.21
C ASP A 236 -1.42 18.15 -6.28
N GLY A 237 -2.48 18.86 -5.89
CA GLY A 237 -3.57 19.23 -6.78
C GLY A 237 -4.91 18.58 -6.45
N LYS A 238 -5.85 18.59 -7.40
CA LYS A 238 -7.22 18.10 -7.18
C LYS A 238 -7.30 16.60 -7.42
N LEU A 239 -7.93 15.87 -6.50
CA LEU A 239 -8.12 14.43 -6.62
C LEU A 239 -8.86 14.00 -7.89
N VAL A 240 -9.69 14.85 -8.48
CA VAL A 240 -10.44 14.54 -9.71
C VAL A 240 -9.58 14.58 -10.97
N ASP A 241 -8.38 15.15 -10.90
CA ASP A 241 -7.51 15.32 -12.07
C ASP A 241 -6.70 14.03 -12.32
N ASP A 242 -6.77 13.52 -13.56
CA ASP A 242 -6.11 12.26 -13.93
C ASP A 242 -4.59 12.30 -13.79
N ASP A 243 -3.97 13.44 -14.10
CA ASP A 243 -2.52 13.59 -14.01
C ASP A 243 -2.03 13.62 -12.57
N VAL A 244 -2.84 14.14 -11.64
CA VAL A 244 -2.58 14.09 -10.19
C VAL A 244 -2.62 12.64 -9.71
N ALA A 245 -3.65 11.88 -10.09
CA ALA A 245 -3.75 10.47 -9.73
C ALA A 245 -2.61 9.64 -10.32
N ARG A 246 -2.21 9.88 -11.58
CA ARG A 246 -1.07 9.20 -12.20
C ARG A 246 0.25 9.57 -11.53
N ALA A 247 0.46 10.84 -11.21
CA ALA A 247 1.66 11.28 -10.51
C ALA A 247 1.80 10.63 -9.12
N PHE A 248 0.70 10.57 -8.37
CA PHE A 248 0.65 9.87 -7.08
C PHE A 248 0.99 8.39 -7.23
N ASN A 249 0.36 7.68 -8.17
CA ASN A 249 0.61 6.24 -8.34
C ASN A 249 2.03 5.95 -8.84
N ARG A 250 2.60 6.77 -9.73
CA ARG A 250 4.02 6.66 -10.12
C ARG A 250 4.99 6.90 -8.96
N ALA A 251 4.63 7.76 -8.01
CA ALA A 251 5.42 7.94 -6.79
C ALA A 251 5.27 6.72 -5.88
N LEU A 252 4.05 6.19 -5.76
CA LEU A 252 3.74 5.01 -4.96
C LEU A 252 4.45 3.74 -5.47
N ASP A 253 4.59 3.57 -6.78
CA ASP A 253 5.31 2.45 -7.41
C ASP A 253 6.83 2.46 -7.09
N GLN A 254 7.35 3.57 -6.54
CA GLN A 254 8.75 3.69 -6.11
C GLN A 254 8.94 3.48 -4.60
N LEU A 255 7.86 3.17 -3.88
CA LEU A 255 7.85 2.86 -2.46
C LEU A 255 7.57 1.38 -2.24
N PRO A 256 7.82 0.86 -1.03
CA PRO A 256 7.33 -0.47 -0.66
C PRO A 256 5.80 -0.57 -0.87
N PRO A 257 5.26 -1.79 -1.06
CA PRO A 257 3.83 -2.04 -1.17
C PRO A 257 3.03 -1.31 -0.09
N ALA A 258 1.85 -0.80 -0.46
CA ALA A 258 1.13 0.17 0.36
C ALA A 258 -0.32 -0.18 0.65
N LEU A 259 -0.82 0.17 1.84
CA LEU A 259 -2.24 0.30 2.12
C LEU A 259 -2.61 1.79 2.24
N VAL A 260 -3.34 2.31 1.26
CA VAL A 260 -3.66 3.73 1.11
C VAL A 260 -5.07 4.04 1.59
N VAL A 261 -5.21 4.97 2.52
CA VAL A 261 -6.52 5.47 2.97
C VAL A 261 -7.09 6.44 1.96
N ALA A 262 -8.35 6.25 1.56
CA ALA A 262 -9.07 7.21 0.74
C ALA A 262 -10.53 7.41 1.20
N HIS A 263 -11.06 8.59 0.88
CA HIS A 263 -12.48 8.88 1.06
C HIS A 263 -13.30 8.38 -0.15
N VAL A 264 -14.61 8.22 0.04
CA VAL A 264 -15.57 7.97 -1.05
C VAL A 264 -16.29 9.27 -1.42
N PRO A 265 -16.89 9.40 -2.63
CA PRO A 265 -17.64 10.60 -3.01
C PRO A 265 -18.83 10.87 -2.07
N LYS A 266 -19.10 12.15 -1.76
CA LYS A 266 -20.18 12.59 -0.86
C LYS A 266 -21.59 12.17 -1.31
N ASN A 267 -21.81 12.01 -2.63
CA ASN A 267 -23.12 11.65 -3.20
C ASN A 267 -23.31 10.13 -3.34
N GLY A 268 -22.52 9.34 -2.60
CA GLY A 268 -22.45 7.89 -2.74
C GLY A 268 -21.53 7.46 -3.90
N PRO A 269 -21.25 6.16 -4.05
CA PRO A 269 -20.55 5.65 -5.24
C PRO A 269 -21.31 6.16 -6.47
N ALA A 270 -20.59 6.73 -7.44
CA ALA A 270 -21.19 7.19 -8.68
C ALA A 270 -22.09 6.07 -9.20
N ARG A 271 -23.41 6.33 -9.17
CA ARG A 271 -24.41 5.40 -9.69
C ARG A 271 -24.29 5.41 -11.20
N ASP A 272 -23.26 4.76 -11.73
CA ASP A 272 -23.41 4.13 -13.02
C ASP A 272 -24.59 3.14 -12.87
N PRO A 273 -25.65 3.26 -13.67
CA PRO A 273 -26.75 2.32 -13.65
C PRO A 273 -26.22 0.93 -14.04
N GLY A 274 -25.78 0.14 -13.06
CA GLY A 274 -25.19 -1.19 -13.28
C GLY A 274 -23.93 -1.52 -12.50
N SER A 275 -23.26 -0.55 -11.86
CA SER A 275 -22.03 -0.81 -11.07
C SER A 275 -22.23 -0.45 -9.59
N ALA A 276 -22.35 -1.46 -8.73
CA ALA A 276 -22.45 -1.32 -7.28
C ALA A 276 -21.08 -1.22 -6.58
N VAL A 277 -19.99 -1.02 -7.33
CA VAL A 277 -18.61 -1.07 -6.83
C VAL A 277 -18.22 0.26 -6.19
N VAL A 278 -17.78 0.22 -4.93
CA VAL A 278 -17.32 1.41 -4.20
C VAL A 278 -15.88 1.75 -4.60
N LYS A 279 -15.63 3.01 -4.97
CA LYS A 279 -14.32 3.50 -5.44
C LYS A 279 -13.82 4.68 -4.59
N PRO A 280 -12.50 4.90 -4.52
CA PRO A 280 -11.95 6.13 -3.94
C PRO A 280 -12.49 7.37 -4.66
N PHE A 281 -12.68 8.45 -3.93
CA PHE A 281 -13.03 9.75 -4.47
C PHE A 281 -11.86 10.30 -5.30
N GLY A 282 -12.18 10.84 -6.48
CA GLY A 282 -11.22 11.41 -7.41
C GLY A 282 -11.26 10.71 -8.76
N SER A 283 -10.14 10.79 -9.47
CA SER A 283 -9.93 10.10 -10.74
C SER A 283 -10.07 8.58 -10.58
N THR A 284 -10.64 7.94 -11.60
CA THR A 284 -10.69 6.47 -11.68
C THR A 284 -9.29 5.83 -11.65
N PHE A 285 -8.22 6.58 -11.97
CA PHE A 285 -6.87 6.05 -11.95
C PHE A 285 -6.43 5.60 -10.55
N PHE A 286 -6.90 6.22 -9.46
CA PHE A 286 -6.61 5.72 -8.11
C PHE A 286 -7.05 4.26 -7.91
N ALA A 287 -8.24 3.91 -8.39
CA ALA A 287 -8.73 2.53 -8.31
C ALA A 287 -8.04 1.62 -9.34
N ASN A 288 -7.70 2.14 -10.53
CA ASN A 288 -7.18 1.33 -11.64
C ASN A 288 -5.73 0.88 -11.41
N TYR A 289 -4.90 1.69 -10.77
CA TYR A 289 -3.52 1.33 -10.43
C TYR A 289 -3.41 0.37 -9.22
N ALA A 290 -4.41 0.38 -8.32
CA ALA A 290 -4.41 -0.50 -7.15
C ALA A 290 -4.53 -2.00 -7.51
N ARG A 291 -3.77 -2.87 -6.85
CA ARG A 291 -3.94 -4.33 -6.92
C ARG A 291 -5.22 -4.79 -6.22
N MET A 292 -5.60 -4.08 -5.16
CA MET A 292 -6.82 -4.32 -4.40
C MET A 292 -7.51 -3.03 -3.95
N VAL A 293 -8.84 -3.06 -3.91
CA VAL A 293 -9.64 -1.99 -3.29
C VAL A 293 -10.60 -2.61 -2.29
N TRP A 294 -10.47 -2.20 -1.03
CA TRP A 294 -11.31 -2.59 0.10
C TRP A 294 -12.25 -1.44 0.47
N SER A 295 -13.56 -1.69 0.58
CA SER A 295 -14.52 -0.70 1.09
C SER A 295 -14.91 -0.99 2.54
N VAL A 296 -14.97 0.03 3.40
CA VAL A 296 -15.38 -0.13 4.81
C VAL A 296 -16.75 0.46 5.05
N THR A 297 -17.65 -0.34 5.60
CA THR A 297 -18.95 0.09 6.10
C THR A 297 -19.01 -0.07 7.61
N LYS A 298 -19.17 1.03 8.35
CA LYS A 298 -19.42 1.04 9.81
C LYS A 298 -20.90 0.88 10.09
N GLN A 299 -21.23 0.06 11.07
CA GLN A 299 -22.53 0.05 11.73
C GLN A 299 -22.42 0.41 13.19
N ALA A 300 -23.39 1.19 13.64
CA ALA A 300 -23.66 1.35 15.05
C ALA A 300 -24.18 0.03 15.59
N THR A 301 -23.66 -0.39 16.73
CA THR A 301 -24.27 -1.45 17.53
C THR A 301 -25.16 -0.82 18.59
N ALA A 302 -25.93 -1.63 19.32
CA ALA A 302 -26.72 -1.14 20.44
C ALA A 302 -25.84 -0.52 21.56
N GLU A 303 -24.58 -0.91 21.62
CA GLU A 303 -23.63 -0.47 22.64
C GLU A 303 -22.70 0.62 22.09
N ALA A 304 -22.70 1.80 22.71
CA ALA A 304 -21.94 2.96 22.20
C ALA A 304 -20.41 2.73 22.11
N HIS A 305 -19.88 1.78 22.88
CA HIS A 305 -18.47 1.44 22.93
C HIS A 305 -18.09 0.26 22.02
N VAL A 306 -19.06 -0.32 21.29
CA VAL A 306 -18.85 -1.41 20.35
C VAL A 306 -19.16 -0.92 18.93
N VAL A 307 -18.23 -1.14 18.02
CA VAL A 307 -18.37 -0.75 16.61
C VAL A 307 -18.07 -1.95 15.74
N ALA A 308 -19.05 -2.34 14.92
CA ALA A 308 -18.85 -3.37 13.91
C ALA A 308 -18.63 -2.74 12.54
N VAL A 309 -17.72 -3.31 11.76
CA VAL A 309 -17.46 -2.94 10.38
C VAL A 309 -17.50 -4.17 9.48
N VAL A 310 -18.00 -3.97 8.26
CA VAL A 310 -17.84 -4.93 7.16
C VAL A 310 -16.93 -4.31 6.11
N ILE A 311 -15.96 -5.10 5.68
CA ILE A 311 -14.96 -4.73 4.69
C ILE A 311 -15.14 -5.60 3.46
N ASN A 312 -15.42 -5.01 2.31
CA ASN A 312 -15.69 -5.73 1.06
C ASN A 312 -14.55 -5.57 0.05
N SER A 313 -14.24 -6.62 -0.70
CA SER A 313 -13.33 -6.54 -1.85
C SER A 313 -14.09 -6.00 -3.06
N GLU A 314 -13.80 -4.75 -3.42
CA GLU A 314 -14.38 -4.02 -4.54
C GLU A 314 -13.62 -4.27 -5.85
N LYS A 315 -12.32 -4.52 -5.73
CA LYS A 315 -11.40 -4.84 -6.81
C LYS A 315 -10.33 -5.79 -6.29
N GLN A 316 -9.96 -6.76 -7.12
CA GLN A 316 -8.83 -7.67 -6.90
C GLN A 316 -8.31 -8.08 -8.28
N ASN A 317 -7.01 -7.89 -8.52
CA ASN A 317 -6.41 -8.19 -9.81
C ASN A 317 -6.02 -9.66 -9.97
N ASP A 318 -5.70 -10.34 -8.86
CA ASP A 318 -5.26 -11.72 -8.89
C ASP A 318 -6.21 -12.66 -8.14
N GLY A 319 -6.41 -13.86 -8.69
CA GLY A 319 -7.27 -14.88 -8.10
C GLY A 319 -8.78 -14.53 -8.04
N ALA A 320 -9.50 -15.32 -7.24
CA ALA A 320 -10.94 -15.14 -7.03
C ALA A 320 -11.23 -14.08 -5.97
N ARG A 321 -12.32 -13.31 -6.17
CA ARG A 321 -12.74 -12.25 -5.25
C ARG A 321 -12.89 -12.77 -3.81
N VAL A 322 -12.13 -12.18 -2.89
CA VAL A 322 -12.18 -12.53 -1.46
C VAL A 322 -13.55 -12.19 -0.85
N LYS A 323 -13.99 -13.04 0.08
CA LYS A 323 -15.27 -12.88 0.80
C LYS A 323 -15.23 -11.65 1.72
N PRO A 324 -16.38 -11.01 1.99
CA PRO A 324 -16.46 -9.91 2.95
C PRO A 324 -15.91 -10.27 4.34
N VAL A 325 -15.23 -9.31 4.95
CA VAL A 325 -14.60 -9.42 6.26
C VAL A 325 -15.43 -8.65 7.28
N GLY A 326 -15.84 -9.32 8.36
CA GLY A 326 -16.51 -8.68 9.50
C GLY A 326 -15.55 -8.52 10.67
N LEU A 327 -15.41 -7.29 11.18
CA LEU A 327 -14.62 -6.98 12.37
C LEU A 327 -15.48 -6.24 13.39
N GLU A 328 -15.34 -6.58 14.66
CA GLU A 328 -15.93 -5.85 15.76
C GLU A 328 -14.85 -5.30 16.68
N PHE A 329 -14.96 -4.01 16.98
CA PHE A 329 -14.08 -3.26 17.86
C PHE A 329 -14.83 -2.90 19.15
N THR A 330 -14.31 -3.34 20.28
CA THR A 330 -14.80 -2.96 21.61
C THR A 330 -13.81 -1.99 22.24
N PHE A 331 -14.23 -0.74 22.43
CA PHE A 331 -13.40 0.33 22.97
C PHE A 331 -13.57 0.40 24.49
N THR A 332 -12.46 0.24 25.22
CA THR A 332 -12.39 0.48 26.66
C THR A 332 -11.45 1.67 26.93
N PRO A 333 -11.39 2.18 28.18
CA PRO A 333 -10.44 3.23 28.53
C PRO A 333 -8.99 2.86 28.18
N ASP A 334 -8.59 1.60 28.41
CA ASP A 334 -7.20 1.16 28.33
C ASP A 334 -6.88 0.32 27.08
N GLN A 335 -7.87 -0.36 26.50
CA GLN A 335 -7.67 -1.30 25.39
C GLN A 335 -8.74 -1.18 24.30
N ILE A 336 -8.38 -1.61 23.09
CA ILE A 336 -9.30 -1.84 21.98
C ILE A 336 -9.27 -3.33 21.69
N HIS A 337 -10.34 -4.03 22.02
CA HIS A 337 -10.47 -5.45 21.70
C HIS A 337 -11.00 -5.60 20.28
N LEU A 338 -10.44 -6.55 19.55
CA LEU A 338 -10.82 -6.86 18.18
C LEU A 338 -11.21 -8.33 18.08
N ARG A 339 -12.31 -8.60 17.37
CA ARG A 339 -12.64 -9.97 16.96
C ARG A 339 -13.20 -10.02 15.55
N ARG A 340 -12.96 -11.16 14.89
CA ARG A 340 -13.66 -11.56 13.67
C ARG A 340 -15.13 -11.81 13.99
N VAL A 341 -16.01 -11.30 13.13
CA VAL A 341 -17.43 -11.67 13.11
C VAL A 341 -17.82 -12.18 11.73
N ASP A 342 -18.85 -13.02 11.66
CA ASP A 342 -19.49 -13.36 10.40
C ASP A 342 -20.38 -12.16 10.01
N PRO A 343 -20.14 -11.48 8.87
CA PRO A 343 -21.01 -10.41 8.41
C PRO A 343 -22.49 -10.81 8.34
N ALA A 344 -22.79 -12.10 8.13
CA ALA A 344 -24.16 -12.61 8.05
C ALA A 344 -24.85 -12.75 9.40
N THR A 345 -24.11 -12.83 10.51
CA THR A 345 -24.67 -12.95 11.86
C THR A 345 -24.91 -11.61 12.55
N VAL A 346 -24.41 -10.51 11.97
CA VAL A 346 -24.67 -9.18 12.51
C VAL A 346 -25.97 -8.67 11.90
N GLU A 347 -26.99 -8.57 12.75
CA GLU A 347 -28.39 -8.33 12.39
C GLU A 347 -28.56 -7.13 11.44
N THR A 348 -27.75 -6.09 11.63
CA THR A 348 -27.77 -4.88 10.80
C THR A 348 -27.01 -5.06 9.47
N PHE A 349 -25.99 -5.92 9.37
CA PHE A 349 -25.23 -6.17 8.12
C PHE A 349 -25.89 -7.21 7.22
N ALA A 350 -26.70 -8.11 7.79
CA ALA A 350 -27.43 -9.12 7.05
C ALA A 350 -28.17 -8.51 5.85
N ASP A 351 -28.79 -7.33 6.00
CA ASP A 351 -29.56 -6.69 4.92
C ASP A 351 -28.72 -6.12 3.77
N ARG A 352 -27.43 -5.85 4.01
CA ARG A 352 -26.51 -5.30 2.99
C ARG A 352 -25.70 -6.37 2.27
N LEU A 353 -25.73 -7.61 2.74
CA LEU A 353 -25.08 -8.71 2.03
C LEU A 353 -25.78 -9.00 0.69
N PRO A 354 -25.04 -9.50 -0.32
CA PRO A 354 -25.66 -10.00 -1.54
C PRO A 354 -26.76 -11.01 -1.22
N LEU A 355 -27.90 -10.92 -1.92
CA LEU A 355 -29.09 -11.71 -1.63
C LEU A 355 -28.80 -13.22 -1.52
N GLN A 356 -27.87 -13.74 -2.32
CA GLN A 356 -27.43 -15.14 -2.25
C GLN A 356 -26.79 -15.51 -0.91
N ALA A 357 -25.95 -14.64 -0.33
CA ALA A 357 -25.33 -14.87 0.97
C ALA A 357 -26.35 -14.84 2.10
N ARG A 358 -27.32 -13.91 2.04
CA ARG A 358 -28.45 -13.82 2.97
C ARG A 358 -29.30 -15.09 2.95
N LEU A 359 -29.65 -15.56 1.76
CA LEU A 359 -30.39 -16.82 1.55
C LEU A 359 -29.60 -18.03 2.08
N THR A 360 -28.30 -18.07 1.84
CA THR A 360 -27.42 -19.15 2.32
C THR A 360 -27.43 -19.20 3.85
N HIS A 361 -27.32 -18.05 4.52
CA HIS A 361 -27.39 -17.95 5.97
C HIS A 361 -28.77 -18.39 6.51
N LEU A 362 -29.85 -17.87 5.94
CA LEU A 362 -31.22 -18.20 6.34
C LEU A 362 -31.50 -19.71 6.25
N LEU A 363 -31.04 -20.36 5.17
CA LEU A 363 -31.24 -21.80 4.95
C LEU A 363 -30.35 -22.69 5.84
N LYS A 364 -29.43 -22.12 6.64
CA LYS A 364 -28.78 -22.85 7.75
C LYS A 364 -29.76 -23.20 8.86
N ALA A 365 -30.90 -22.53 8.97
CA ALA A 365 -31.95 -22.88 9.94
C ALA A 365 -32.81 -24.06 9.46
N GLY A 366 -32.87 -24.31 8.15
CA GLY A 366 -33.65 -25.40 7.56
C GLY A 366 -34.24 -25.01 6.20
N PRO A 367 -34.91 -25.95 5.50
CA PRO A 367 -35.53 -25.67 4.22
C PRO A 367 -36.73 -24.72 4.34
N LEU A 368 -36.84 -23.77 3.42
CA LEU A 368 -37.92 -22.78 3.40
C LEU A 368 -38.56 -22.66 2.01
N THR A 369 -39.82 -22.23 1.97
CA THR A 369 -40.49 -21.88 0.71
C THR A 369 -39.98 -20.53 0.18
N LEU A 370 -40.17 -20.26 -1.11
CA LEU A 370 -39.81 -18.96 -1.71
C LEU A 370 -40.51 -17.80 -1.00
N ALA A 371 -41.79 -17.98 -0.63
CA ALA A 371 -42.56 -16.99 0.11
C ALA A 371 -41.99 -16.75 1.51
N ALA A 372 -41.67 -17.82 2.26
CA ALA A 372 -41.09 -17.68 3.60
C ALA A 372 -39.71 -17.00 3.56
N MET A 373 -38.88 -17.31 2.56
CA MET A 373 -37.58 -16.63 2.37
C MET A 373 -37.75 -15.15 2.00
N ALA A 374 -38.72 -14.82 1.15
CA ALA A 374 -39.02 -13.44 0.78
C ALA A 374 -39.49 -12.61 1.98
N THR A 375 -40.39 -13.17 2.79
CA THR A 375 -40.85 -12.53 4.04
C THR A 375 -39.71 -12.37 5.05
N ALA A 376 -38.92 -13.41 5.28
CA ALA A 376 -37.84 -13.38 6.26
C ALA A 376 -36.70 -12.39 5.91
N LEU A 377 -36.50 -12.10 4.62
CA LEU A 377 -35.45 -11.19 4.14
C LEU A 377 -35.97 -9.82 3.70
N ASP A 378 -37.27 -9.54 3.89
CA ASP A 378 -37.96 -8.37 3.36
C ASP A 378 -37.58 -8.08 1.88
N ALA A 379 -37.67 -9.13 1.05
CA ALA A 379 -37.23 -9.11 -0.34
C ALA A 379 -38.36 -9.51 -1.29
N LYS A 380 -38.33 -8.99 -2.53
CA LYS A 380 -39.29 -9.42 -3.57
C LYS A 380 -39.11 -10.91 -3.88
N VAL A 381 -40.22 -11.65 -3.93
CA VAL A 381 -40.24 -13.09 -4.27
C VAL A 381 -39.52 -13.38 -5.59
N ASP A 382 -39.66 -12.49 -6.58
CA ASP A 382 -38.96 -12.56 -7.87
C ASP A 382 -37.43 -12.53 -7.73
N SER A 383 -36.92 -11.65 -6.87
CA SER A 383 -35.48 -11.52 -6.62
C SER A 383 -34.94 -12.77 -5.92
N VAL A 384 -35.68 -13.30 -4.95
CA VAL A 384 -35.37 -14.56 -4.27
C VAL A 384 -35.35 -15.71 -5.26
N THR A 385 -36.38 -15.82 -6.10
CA THR A 385 -36.53 -16.86 -7.13
C THR A 385 -35.36 -16.83 -8.12
N LYS A 386 -34.99 -15.66 -8.64
CA LYS A 386 -33.84 -15.51 -9.54
C LYS A 386 -32.53 -15.92 -8.86
N SER A 387 -32.35 -15.56 -7.59
CA SER A 387 -31.13 -15.86 -6.81
C SER A 387 -30.98 -17.37 -6.56
N VAL A 388 -32.03 -18.05 -6.06
CA VAL A 388 -31.98 -19.50 -5.80
C VAL A 388 -31.87 -20.32 -7.08
N GLN A 389 -32.50 -19.90 -8.18
CA GLN A 389 -32.35 -20.57 -9.48
C GLN A 389 -30.93 -20.46 -10.03
N ARG A 390 -30.27 -19.29 -9.92
CA ARG A 390 -28.84 -19.15 -10.30
C ARG A 390 -27.92 -20.06 -9.50
N GLY A 391 -28.24 -20.30 -8.23
CA GLY A 391 -27.48 -21.17 -7.34
C GLY A 391 -27.92 -22.63 -7.33
N LYS A 392 -28.93 -23.02 -8.13
CA LYS A 392 -29.48 -24.38 -8.14
C LYS A 392 -28.41 -25.39 -8.57
N GLY A 393 -28.25 -26.46 -7.80
CA GLY A 393 -27.27 -27.52 -8.07
C GLY A 393 -25.82 -27.17 -7.73
N LYS A 394 -25.55 -25.93 -7.29
CA LYS A 394 -24.23 -25.50 -6.78
C LYS A 394 -24.28 -25.20 -5.29
N VAL A 395 -25.27 -24.42 -4.86
CA VAL A 395 -25.43 -23.95 -3.48
C VAL A 395 -26.80 -24.36 -2.92
N PHE A 396 -27.83 -24.33 -3.76
CA PHE A 396 -29.21 -24.62 -3.35
C PHE A 396 -29.77 -25.87 -4.03
N THR A 397 -30.64 -26.58 -3.33
CA THR A 397 -31.39 -27.72 -3.85
C THR A 397 -32.87 -27.60 -3.48
N LYS A 398 -33.73 -28.26 -4.26
CA LYS A 398 -35.17 -28.34 -4.01
C LYS A 398 -35.46 -29.60 -3.21
N VAL A 399 -36.28 -29.50 -2.18
CA VAL A 399 -36.71 -30.62 -1.34
C VAL A 399 -38.23 -30.57 -1.17
N LEU A 400 -38.87 -31.73 -1.22
CA LEU A 400 -40.29 -31.85 -0.95
C LEU A 400 -40.49 -31.90 0.56
N GLY A 401 -41.32 -31.02 1.10
CA GLY A 401 -41.64 -31.06 2.52
C GLY A 401 -42.73 -32.09 2.86
N PRO A 402 -42.95 -32.35 4.17
CA PRO A 402 -43.93 -33.33 4.65
C PRO A 402 -45.38 -32.96 4.33
N ASP A 403 -45.64 -31.70 4.00
CA ASP A 403 -46.93 -31.16 3.54
C ASP A 403 -47.08 -31.19 2.00
N GLY A 404 -46.14 -31.83 1.28
CA GLY A 404 -46.15 -31.87 -0.19
C GLY A 404 -45.73 -30.55 -0.85
N ILE A 405 -45.27 -29.56 -0.08
CA ILE A 405 -44.85 -28.27 -0.62
C ILE A 405 -43.35 -28.25 -0.88
N ASP A 406 -43.00 -27.81 -2.08
CA ASP A 406 -41.64 -27.57 -2.52
C ASP A 406 -40.93 -26.48 -1.68
N ARG A 407 -39.79 -26.84 -1.09
CA ARG A 407 -38.90 -25.96 -0.33
C ARG A 407 -37.50 -25.96 -0.94
N TRP A 408 -36.71 -24.95 -0.59
CA TRP A 408 -35.31 -24.85 -0.95
C TRP A 408 -34.43 -25.09 0.28
N ALA A 409 -33.33 -25.82 0.12
CA ALA A 409 -32.34 -26.12 1.14
C ALA A 409 -30.91 -25.86 0.61
N LEU A 410 -29.93 -25.86 1.51
CA LEU A 410 -28.52 -25.91 1.13
C LEU A 410 -28.19 -27.30 0.55
N LEU A 411 -27.36 -27.34 -0.50
CA LEU A 411 -27.02 -28.58 -1.20
C LEU A 411 -26.40 -29.64 -0.26
N GLU A 412 -25.63 -29.21 0.74
CA GLU A 412 -25.01 -30.09 1.76
C GLU A 412 -26.01 -30.67 2.76
N ARG A 413 -27.22 -30.10 2.88
CA ARG A 413 -28.33 -30.62 3.69
C ARG A 413 -29.34 -31.30 2.78
N ARG A 414 -29.01 -32.46 2.25
CA ARG A 414 -30.07 -33.42 1.90
C ARG A 414 -30.64 -33.95 3.21
N ILE A 415 -31.90 -33.63 3.47
CA ILE A 415 -32.68 -34.25 4.54
C ILE A 415 -32.65 -35.76 4.27
N ALA A 416 -32.13 -36.52 5.22
CA ALA A 416 -32.30 -37.96 5.29
C ALA A 416 -33.74 -38.27 5.72
#